data_AF-A0A813PUI5-F1
#
_entry.id   AF-A0A813PUI5-F1
#
_cell.length_a   1.000
_cell.length_b   1.000
_cell.length_c   1.000
_cell.angle_alpha   90.00
_cell.angle_beta   90.00
_cell.angle_gamma   90.00
#
_symmetry.space_group_name_H-M   'P 1'
#
loop_
_entity.id
_entity.type
_entity.pdbx_description
1 polymer ?
#
loop_
_entity_poly.entity_id
_entity_poly.type
_entity_poly.pdbx_seq_one_letter_code
_entity_poly.pdbx_strand_id
1 'polypeptide(L)'
;MALNKSDKKKWAISEENQRRLLERYSNNEALKHAQVAIDSFGDKKKKLRQRMYVQPVGQIPNFERLRGSESYDDEAVEHYLERAILYENETALREKRDEYAIIEDDFGPMLEKKLGNGTAPSFRTLRKACERLDRNSDQHFEKSQVTYTYFTQRGVEQDDAKACAMAIAFYSGGYSALVSTSANYVCRMERKVAELYTDEENLNTDALMVMYYLIRGLARIDFHWGVVTRYVDLDNDDVKDYKPGEILTWLQFSSADKGGNNMIHFQNRNTVFKITSLTGRAIQYFSNCADEEDEVLFLPHSSFLVCSVVDSRPQRQIFLRQIELGLSKYVILWVDDNIFDEDWGNKQLMERATTQGTSVNVHFIPKSNTEAALSFLRSEFGQRLKKRESFRIVTDMKRTNEIDPSMAGVRLLVGVRKLGFQQACLIFTGHEESAYNKLQKAFGTDKPQGIKVTQYDSELEKFVLFKRFKSGTPSTVSFDQPNYGLVVMAHGSLFIIDRRGQRIVQFRYIIGCPGDTILKSPETITFDSHGNIYVTGRDNGGIQKFALATNCFGGY
;
A
#
# COMPACT_ATOMS: atom_id res chain seq x y z
N MET A 1 -43.21 42.63 -14.61
CA MET A 1 -43.78 42.09 -15.86
C MET A 1 -42.70 41.25 -16.56
N ALA A 2 -43.08 40.18 -17.27
CA ALA A 2 -42.24 39.29 -18.12
C ALA A 2 -40.70 39.21 -17.91
N LEU A 3 -40.21 38.01 -17.55
CA LEU A 3 -38.80 37.62 -17.72
C LEU A 3 -38.42 37.60 -19.21
N ASN A 4 -37.30 38.22 -19.59
CA ASN A 4 -36.75 38.10 -20.94
C ASN A 4 -35.66 36.99 -21.00
N LYS A 5 -35.62 36.23 -22.10
CA LYS A 5 -34.78 35.02 -22.26
C LYS A 5 -33.68 35.24 -23.32
N SER A 6 -32.53 35.78 -22.93
CA SER A 6 -31.39 36.00 -23.84
C SER A 6 -30.07 35.39 -23.37
N ASP A 7 -29.64 35.68 -22.13
CA ASP A 7 -28.21 35.54 -21.75
C ASP A 7 -27.79 34.16 -21.26
N LYS A 8 -28.22 33.12 -21.99
CA LYS A 8 -27.63 31.77 -21.94
C LYS A 8 -26.52 31.59 -23.00
N LYS A 9 -25.55 32.51 -23.04
CA LYS A 9 -24.27 32.25 -23.73
C LYS A 9 -23.47 31.20 -22.95
N LYS A 10 -23.77 29.93 -23.23
CA LYS A 10 -23.01 28.77 -22.78
C LYS A 10 -21.56 28.88 -23.23
N TRP A 11 -20.65 28.28 -22.46
CA TRP A 11 -19.36 27.83 -22.96
C TRP A 11 -19.60 26.69 -23.97
N ALA A 12 -19.80 27.05 -25.24
CA ALA A 12 -19.88 26.08 -26.32
C ALA A 12 -18.46 25.71 -26.78
N ILE A 13 -18.18 24.42 -26.82
CA ILE A 13 -17.00 23.88 -27.51
C ILE A 13 -17.13 24.27 -28.99
N SER A 14 -16.06 24.76 -29.62
CA SER A 14 -16.08 25.11 -31.05
C SER A 14 -16.38 23.88 -31.91
N GLU A 15 -17.10 24.06 -33.02
CA GLU A 15 -17.49 22.95 -33.90
C GLU A 15 -16.29 22.15 -34.44
N GLU A 16 -15.13 22.80 -34.62
CA GLU A 16 -13.86 22.15 -34.98
C GLU A 16 -13.35 21.23 -33.86
N ASN A 17 -13.38 21.68 -32.61
CA ASN A 17 -13.02 20.84 -31.45
C ASN A 17 -14.08 19.74 -31.23
N GLN A 18 -15.35 20.01 -31.53
CA GLN A 18 -16.41 19.00 -31.50
C GLN A 18 -16.23 17.93 -32.58
N ARG A 19 -15.79 18.30 -33.79
CA ARG A 19 -15.38 17.35 -34.84
C ARG A 19 -14.16 16.54 -34.44
N ARG A 20 -13.09 17.19 -33.98
CA ARG A 20 -11.87 16.49 -33.49
C ARG A 20 -12.16 15.56 -32.31
N LEU A 21 -13.13 15.89 -31.45
CA LEU A 21 -13.64 15.00 -30.41
C LEU A 21 -14.36 13.80 -31.03
N LEU A 22 -15.32 14.02 -31.94
CA LEU A 22 -16.05 12.92 -32.61
C LEU A 22 -15.12 11.99 -33.42
N GLU A 23 -14.13 12.54 -34.12
CA GLU A 23 -13.11 11.80 -34.88
C GLU A 23 -12.09 11.07 -33.99
N ARG A 24 -11.94 11.46 -32.72
CA ARG A 24 -11.16 10.70 -31.72
C ARG A 24 -12.02 9.65 -31.01
N TYR A 25 -13.26 9.97 -30.65
CA TYR A 25 -14.23 9.02 -30.10
C TYR A 25 -14.61 7.91 -31.10
N SER A 26 -14.53 8.16 -32.41
CA SER A 26 -14.70 7.11 -33.41
C SER A 26 -13.53 6.11 -33.46
N ASN A 27 -12.35 6.49 -32.95
CA ASN A 27 -11.09 5.78 -33.19
C ASN A 27 -10.46 5.16 -31.94
N ASN A 28 -10.82 5.58 -30.72
CA ASN A 28 -10.43 4.91 -29.47
C ASN A 28 -11.56 3.97 -29.01
N GLU A 29 -11.37 2.65 -29.13
CA GLU A 29 -12.39 1.66 -28.75
C GLU A 29 -12.58 1.50 -27.25
N ALA A 30 -11.53 1.69 -26.43
CA ALA A 30 -11.65 1.64 -24.98
C ALA A 30 -12.59 2.73 -24.44
N LEU A 31 -12.54 3.94 -25.01
CA LEU A 31 -13.50 5.01 -24.68
C LEU A 31 -14.93 4.71 -25.15
N LYS A 32 -15.13 3.96 -26.25
CA LYS A 32 -16.46 3.45 -26.63
C LYS A 32 -16.96 2.40 -25.63
N HIS A 33 -16.09 1.48 -25.20
CA HIS A 33 -16.45 0.42 -24.24
C HIS A 33 -16.78 1.00 -22.86
N ALA A 34 -16.04 2.01 -22.39
CA ALA A 34 -16.38 2.77 -21.20
C ALA A 34 -17.76 3.44 -21.31
N GLN A 35 -18.12 3.99 -22.48
CA GLN A 35 -19.46 4.53 -22.73
C GLN A 35 -20.54 3.44 -22.75
N VAL A 36 -20.29 2.27 -23.34
CA VAL A 36 -21.21 1.11 -23.30
C VAL A 36 -21.43 0.60 -21.86
N ALA A 37 -20.39 0.61 -21.01
CA ALA A 37 -20.53 0.33 -19.58
C ALA A 37 -21.43 1.38 -18.88
N ILE A 38 -21.22 2.67 -19.16
CA ILE A 38 -22.05 3.77 -18.63
C ILE A 38 -23.51 3.65 -19.09
N ASP A 39 -23.75 3.30 -20.36
CA ASP A 39 -25.09 3.16 -20.93
C ASP A 39 -25.80 1.89 -20.43
N SER A 40 -25.05 0.84 -20.09
CA SER A 40 -25.58 -0.37 -19.42
C SER A 40 -26.13 -0.08 -18.01
N PHE A 41 -25.68 1.00 -17.37
CA PHE A 41 -26.24 1.53 -16.11
C PHE A 41 -27.16 2.75 -16.32
N GLY A 42 -27.76 2.88 -17.52
CA GLY A 42 -28.36 4.10 -18.08
C GLY A 42 -29.59 4.75 -17.41
N ASP A 43 -29.91 4.49 -16.13
CA ASP A 43 -30.91 5.29 -15.40
C ASP A 43 -30.27 6.54 -14.78
N LYS A 44 -30.71 7.73 -15.19
CA LYS A 44 -30.26 9.01 -14.63
C LYS A 44 -30.63 9.21 -13.16
N LYS A 45 -31.59 8.46 -12.61
CA LYS A 45 -31.84 8.37 -11.15
C LYS A 45 -30.84 7.46 -10.43
N LYS A 46 -30.23 6.51 -11.13
CA LYS A 46 -29.14 5.63 -10.63
C LYS A 46 -27.74 6.17 -10.93
N LYS A 47 -27.58 7.41 -11.39
CA LYS A 47 -26.29 8.12 -11.27
C LYS A 47 -25.99 8.32 -9.78
N LEU A 48 -25.23 7.39 -9.21
CA LEU A 48 -24.98 7.32 -7.79
C LEU A 48 -24.19 8.56 -7.34
N ARG A 49 -24.85 9.45 -6.58
CA ARG A 49 -24.25 10.70 -6.08
C ARG A 49 -23.00 10.41 -5.26
N GLN A 50 -22.02 11.31 -5.29
CA GLN A 50 -20.75 11.11 -4.58
C GLN A 50 -20.97 10.92 -3.07
N ARG A 51 -21.98 11.59 -2.51
CA ARG A 51 -22.49 11.43 -1.14
C ARG A 51 -22.88 9.99 -0.73
N MET A 52 -23.19 9.09 -1.67
CA MET A 52 -23.44 7.67 -1.33
C MET A 52 -22.15 6.85 -1.12
N TYR A 53 -21.00 7.48 -1.32
CA TYR A 53 -19.66 6.89 -1.26
C TYR A 53 -18.70 7.63 -0.33
N VAL A 54 -19.19 8.70 0.32
CA VAL A 54 -18.45 9.50 1.31
C VAL A 54 -19.16 9.33 2.64
N GLN A 55 -18.41 8.96 3.68
CA GLN A 55 -18.92 8.92 5.05
C GLN A 55 -18.12 9.91 5.93
N PRO A 56 -18.78 10.93 6.50
CA PRO A 56 -18.23 11.65 7.64
C PRO A 56 -18.02 10.70 8.82
N VAL A 57 -16.80 10.63 9.35
CA VAL A 57 -16.42 9.78 10.48
C VAL A 57 -15.93 10.59 11.69
N GLY A 58 -15.62 11.86 11.51
CA GLY A 58 -15.29 12.79 12.59
C GLY A 58 -15.06 14.21 12.10
N GLN A 59 -14.64 15.10 13.00
CA GLN A 59 -14.30 16.49 12.73
C GLN A 59 -13.22 16.99 13.70
N ILE A 60 -12.53 18.08 13.32
CA ILE A 60 -11.72 18.89 14.23
C ILE A 60 -12.50 20.18 14.54
N PRO A 61 -13.09 20.34 15.74
CA PRO A 61 -13.91 21.51 16.06
C PRO A 61 -13.12 22.81 15.99
N ASN A 62 -13.70 23.84 15.37
CA ASN A 62 -13.09 25.17 15.17
C ASN A 62 -11.80 25.16 14.30
N PHE A 63 -11.57 24.14 13.46
CA PHE A 63 -10.33 23.98 12.67
C PHE A 63 -9.80 25.27 12.02
N GLU A 64 -10.67 26.07 11.39
CA GLU A 64 -10.34 27.35 10.76
C GLU A 64 -9.70 28.37 11.72
N ARG A 65 -10.05 28.35 13.01
CA ARG A 65 -9.48 29.23 14.05
C ARG A 65 -8.13 28.74 14.58
N LEU A 66 -7.76 27.50 14.29
CA LEU A 66 -6.53 26.89 14.78
C LEU A 66 -5.38 27.01 13.77
N ARG A 67 -5.73 27.07 12.47
CA ARG A 67 -4.80 27.09 11.35
C ARG A 67 -4.03 28.42 11.25
N GLY A 68 -2.69 28.32 11.22
CA GLY A 68 -1.78 29.47 11.15
C GLY A 68 -1.08 29.69 9.80
N SER A 69 -1.17 28.76 8.84
CA SER A 69 -0.51 28.84 7.53
C SER A 69 -1.51 28.77 6.36
N GLU A 70 -1.23 29.51 5.29
CA GLU A 70 -2.02 29.47 4.04
C GLU A 70 -1.74 28.22 3.19
N SER A 71 -0.61 27.53 3.40
CA SER A 71 -0.33 26.24 2.73
C SER A 71 -1.37 25.18 3.13
N TYR A 72 -1.85 24.42 2.14
CA TYR A 72 -3.00 23.51 2.28
C TYR A 72 -2.61 22.03 2.30
N ASP A 73 -1.40 21.74 1.83
CA ASP A 73 -0.76 20.44 1.64
C ASP A 73 0.26 20.12 2.76
N ASP A 74 0.68 21.15 3.50
CA ASP A 74 1.50 21.15 4.72
C ASP A 74 1.15 20.03 5.72
N GLU A 75 2.16 19.43 6.34
CA GLU A 75 1.99 18.48 7.45
C GLU A 75 1.49 19.17 8.72
N ALA A 76 1.70 20.48 8.88
CA ALA A 76 1.32 21.21 10.09
C ALA A 76 -0.18 21.14 10.41
N VAL A 77 -1.05 20.80 9.44
CA VAL A 77 -2.47 20.51 9.68
C VAL A 77 -2.70 19.26 10.56
N GLU A 78 -1.74 18.33 10.60
CA GLU A 78 -1.80 17.14 11.46
C GLU A 78 -1.55 17.45 12.94
N HIS A 79 -0.98 18.62 13.28
CA HIS A 79 -0.88 19.05 14.69
C HIS A 79 -2.25 19.13 15.38
N TYR A 80 -3.31 19.40 14.63
CA TYR A 80 -4.67 19.50 15.13
C TYR A 80 -5.39 18.15 15.27
N LEU A 81 -4.79 17.02 14.85
CA LEU A 81 -5.38 15.68 14.99
C LEU A 81 -5.60 15.28 16.46
N GLU A 82 -4.84 15.83 17.40
CA GLU A 82 -5.07 15.65 18.85
C GLU A 82 -6.46 16.15 19.31
N ARG A 83 -7.17 16.90 18.45
CA ARG A 83 -8.50 17.50 18.70
C ARG A 83 -9.58 16.92 17.79
N ALA A 84 -9.27 15.86 17.04
CA ALA A 84 -10.24 15.15 16.22
C ALA A 84 -11.26 14.43 17.12
N ILE A 85 -12.54 14.76 16.96
CA ILE A 85 -13.67 14.08 17.61
C ILE A 85 -14.34 13.22 16.54
N LEU A 86 -14.43 11.91 16.79
CA LEU A 86 -15.07 10.97 15.87
C LEU A 86 -16.58 10.89 16.18
N TYR A 87 -17.40 10.77 15.13
CA TYR A 87 -18.87 10.89 15.24
C TYR A 87 -19.55 9.69 15.92
N GLU A 88 -18.83 8.58 16.01
CA GLU A 88 -19.22 7.39 16.75
C GLU A 88 -18.19 7.17 17.86
N ASN A 89 -18.61 6.68 19.04
CA ASN A 89 -17.71 6.57 20.20
C ASN A 89 -16.53 5.60 19.92
N GLU A 90 -15.40 5.79 20.62
CA GLU A 90 -14.16 5.02 20.41
C GLU A 90 -14.43 3.51 20.30
N THR A 91 -15.20 2.95 21.23
CA THR A 91 -15.54 1.53 21.24
C THR A 91 -16.35 1.12 20.02
N ALA A 92 -17.43 1.82 19.68
CA ALA A 92 -18.26 1.51 18.52
C ALA A 92 -17.53 1.66 17.18
N LEU A 93 -16.65 2.66 17.04
CA LEU A 93 -15.87 2.87 15.83
C LEU A 93 -14.68 1.90 15.73
N ARG A 94 -14.07 1.53 16.87
CA ARG A 94 -13.04 0.49 16.93
C ARG A 94 -13.63 -0.88 16.63
N GLU A 95 -14.76 -1.22 17.25
CA GLU A 95 -15.52 -2.45 16.97
C GLU A 95 -15.90 -2.51 15.50
N LYS A 96 -16.47 -1.45 14.90
CA LYS A 96 -16.74 -1.42 13.45
C LYS A 96 -15.48 -1.56 12.59
N ARG A 97 -14.37 -0.91 12.93
CA ARG A 97 -13.15 -0.96 12.09
C ARG A 97 -12.36 -2.26 12.25
N ASP A 98 -12.43 -2.91 13.41
CA ASP A 98 -11.92 -4.26 13.63
C ASP A 98 -12.93 -5.34 13.13
N GLU A 99 -14.24 -5.06 13.01
CA GLU A 99 -15.29 -5.94 12.42
C GLU A 99 -15.26 -5.91 10.88
N TYR A 100 -15.07 -4.74 10.26
CA TYR A 100 -15.13 -4.60 8.79
C TYR A 100 -13.93 -5.17 8.03
N ALA A 101 -12.84 -5.56 8.72
CA ALA A 101 -11.62 -6.11 8.10
C ALA A 101 -11.03 -5.24 6.97
N ILE A 102 -11.22 -3.90 7.03
CA ILE A 102 -10.79 -2.98 5.96
C ILE A 102 -9.30 -2.72 6.07
N ILE A 103 -8.54 -3.67 5.54
CA ILE A 103 -7.10 -3.63 5.43
C ILE A 103 -6.70 -4.30 4.12
N GLU A 104 -5.67 -3.79 3.46
CA GLU A 104 -4.93 -4.48 2.40
C GLU A 104 -4.51 -5.92 2.79
N ASP A 105 -4.40 -6.17 4.09
CA ASP A 105 -3.99 -7.42 4.73
C ASP A 105 -5.13 -8.45 4.87
N ASP A 106 -6.40 -8.00 4.89
CA ASP A 106 -7.55 -8.79 5.38
C ASP A 106 -8.77 -8.81 4.42
N PHE A 107 -8.78 -7.95 3.40
CA PHE A 107 -9.65 -8.13 2.22
C PHE A 107 -9.43 -9.49 1.53
N GLY A 108 -8.20 -10.03 1.56
CA GLY A 108 -7.83 -11.30 0.94
C GLY A 108 -8.64 -12.49 1.46
N PRO A 109 -8.52 -12.85 2.76
CA PRO A 109 -9.29 -13.95 3.36
C PRO A 109 -10.81 -13.83 3.24
N MET A 110 -11.34 -12.61 3.33
CA MET A 110 -12.77 -12.35 3.15
C MET A 110 -13.22 -12.60 1.70
N LEU A 111 -12.47 -12.12 0.71
CA LEU A 111 -12.76 -12.38 -0.71
C LEU A 111 -12.55 -13.87 -1.06
N GLU A 112 -11.52 -14.52 -0.53
CA GLU A 112 -11.29 -15.97 -0.67
C GLU A 112 -12.48 -16.78 -0.13
N LYS A 113 -13.03 -16.39 1.03
CA LYS A 113 -14.26 -17.01 1.58
C LYS A 113 -15.48 -16.82 0.68
N LYS A 114 -15.61 -15.67 0.00
CA LYS A 114 -16.72 -15.41 -0.94
C LYS A 114 -16.53 -16.14 -2.28
N LEU A 115 -15.30 -16.30 -2.75
CA LEU A 115 -14.93 -17.05 -3.97
C LEU A 115 -14.93 -18.57 -3.78
N GLY A 116 -14.74 -19.05 -2.54
CA GLY A 116 -14.59 -20.46 -2.17
C GLY A 116 -15.78 -21.37 -2.50
N ASN A 117 -16.95 -20.83 -2.86
CA ASN A 117 -18.14 -21.59 -3.24
C ASN A 117 -18.15 -22.08 -4.70
N GLY A 118 -17.04 -22.03 -5.44
CA GLY A 118 -17.01 -22.72 -6.75
C GLY A 118 -15.74 -22.67 -7.60
N THR A 119 -14.77 -21.77 -7.37
CA THR A 119 -13.56 -21.72 -8.23
C THR A 119 -12.35 -21.14 -7.50
N ALA A 120 -11.22 -21.84 -7.55
CA ALA A 120 -9.95 -21.36 -7.01
C ALA A 120 -9.43 -20.12 -7.78
N PRO A 121 -8.93 -19.08 -7.08
CA PRO A 121 -8.22 -17.97 -7.73
C PRO A 121 -6.99 -18.46 -8.51
N SER A 122 -6.84 -17.94 -9.71
CA SER A 122 -5.68 -18.12 -10.61
C SER A 122 -5.76 -17.11 -11.74
N PHE A 123 -4.66 -16.87 -12.46
CA PHE A 123 -4.65 -16.07 -13.69
C PHE A 123 -5.62 -16.62 -14.74
N ARG A 124 -5.76 -17.95 -14.85
CA ARG A 124 -6.71 -18.60 -15.77
C ARG A 124 -8.17 -18.31 -15.41
N THR A 125 -8.49 -18.22 -14.12
CA THR A 125 -9.87 -17.98 -13.66
C THR A 125 -10.21 -16.49 -13.65
N LEU A 126 -9.23 -15.62 -13.38
CA LEU A 126 -9.33 -14.17 -13.63
C LEU A 126 -9.51 -13.86 -15.13
N ARG A 127 -8.66 -14.39 -16.02
CA ARG A 127 -8.78 -14.14 -17.47
C ARG A 127 -10.19 -14.51 -17.97
N LYS A 128 -10.71 -15.65 -17.55
CA LYS A 128 -12.10 -16.08 -17.84
C LYS A 128 -13.18 -15.16 -17.28
N ALA A 129 -12.95 -14.51 -16.14
CA ALA A 129 -13.85 -13.51 -15.59
C ALA A 129 -13.81 -12.23 -16.43
N CYS A 130 -12.62 -11.74 -16.77
CA CYS A 130 -12.43 -10.62 -17.70
C CYS A 130 -13.09 -10.89 -19.07
N GLU A 131 -12.92 -12.07 -19.65
CA GLU A 131 -13.55 -12.51 -20.92
C GLU A 131 -15.10 -12.56 -20.89
N ARG A 132 -15.72 -12.62 -19.70
CA ARG A 132 -17.18 -12.53 -19.53
C ARG A 132 -17.68 -11.10 -19.34
N LEU A 133 -16.86 -10.24 -18.73
CA LEU A 133 -17.17 -8.83 -18.46
C LEU A 133 -16.82 -7.91 -19.64
N ASP A 134 -15.78 -8.26 -20.40
CA ASP A 134 -15.37 -7.63 -21.65
C ASP A 134 -15.14 -8.68 -22.74
N ARG A 135 -15.71 -8.43 -23.92
CA ARG A 135 -15.54 -9.28 -25.10
C ARG A 135 -14.25 -8.98 -25.87
N ASN A 136 -13.53 -7.90 -25.54
CA ASN A 136 -12.26 -7.50 -26.16
C ASN A 136 -11.08 -7.53 -25.16
N SER A 137 -11.15 -8.42 -24.17
CA SER A 137 -10.27 -8.39 -22.98
C SER A 137 -8.77 -8.64 -23.25
N ASP A 138 -8.38 -8.95 -24.49
CA ASP A 138 -7.00 -9.25 -24.86
C ASP A 138 -6.05 -8.05 -24.66
N GLN A 139 -6.52 -6.79 -24.73
CA GLN A 139 -5.69 -5.62 -24.39
C GLN A 139 -5.17 -5.69 -22.95
N HIS A 140 -6.03 -6.07 -21.99
CA HIS A 140 -5.62 -6.24 -20.58
C HIS A 140 -4.68 -7.45 -20.41
N PHE A 141 -4.86 -8.50 -21.22
CA PHE A 141 -3.96 -9.65 -21.25
C PHE A 141 -2.56 -9.25 -21.76
N GLU A 142 -2.46 -8.56 -22.89
CA GLU A 142 -1.18 -8.08 -23.44
C GLU A 142 -0.45 -7.16 -22.46
N LYS A 143 -1.15 -6.16 -21.90
CA LYS A 143 -0.61 -5.27 -20.86
C LYS A 143 -0.09 -6.06 -19.65
N SER A 144 -0.79 -7.13 -19.23
CA SER A 144 -0.33 -8.00 -18.14
C SER A 144 0.94 -8.78 -18.48
N GLN A 145 1.11 -9.23 -19.72
CA GLN A 145 2.32 -9.99 -20.12
C GLN A 145 3.57 -9.11 -20.17
N VAL A 146 3.43 -7.80 -20.34
CA VAL A 146 4.54 -6.84 -20.22
C VAL A 146 4.84 -6.50 -18.75
N THR A 147 3.81 -6.28 -17.93
CA THR A 147 3.94 -5.62 -16.62
C THR A 147 4.05 -6.57 -15.41
N TYR A 148 3.72 -7.86 -15.54
CA TYR A 148 3.76 -8.82 -14.41
C TYR A 148 5.15 -8.97 -13.76
N THR A 149 6.22 -8.66 -14.49
CA THR A 149 7.62 -8.78 -14.04
C THR A 149 7.93 -7.90 -12.83
N TYR A 150 7.24 -6.75 -12.70
CA TYR A 150 7.31 -5.89 -11.50
C TYR A 150 6.94 -6.64 -10.21
N PHE A 151 5.96 -7.55 -10.28
CA PHE A 151 5.49 -8.33 -9.15
C PHE A 151 6.38 -9.55 -8.89
N THR A 152 6.89 -10.23 -9.92
CA THR A 152 7.83 -11.37 -9.70
C THR A 152 9.16 -10.91 -9.13
N GLN A 153 9.65 -9.72 -9.50
CA GLN A 153 10.81 -9.06 -8.87
C GLN A 153 10.59 -8.74 -7.38
N ARG A 154 9.33 -8.62 -6.93
CA ARG A 154 8.92 -8.42 -5.53
C ARG A 154 8.56 -9.73 -4.81
N GLY A 155 8.83 -10.89 -5.43
CA GLY A 155 8.64 -12.22 -4.82
C GLY A 155 7.22 -12.78 -4.93
N VAL A 156 6.40 -12.28 -5.86
CA VAL A 156 5.08 -12.84 -6.16
C VAL A 156 5.22 -14.00 -7.15
N GLU A 157 4.53 -15.11 -6.89
CA GLU A 157 4.48 -16.26 -7.80
C GLU A 157 3.92 -15.89 -9.19
N GLN A 158 4.40 -16.53 -10.25
CA GLN A 158 4.19 -16.03 -11.62
C GLN A 158 2.72 -15.95 -12.05
N ASP A 159 1.87 -16.87 -11.58
CA ASP A 159 0.43 -16.88 -11.90
C ASP A 159 -0.28 -15.70 -11.23
N ASP A 160 -0.12 -15.55 -9.91
CA ASP A 160 -0.63 -14.41 -9.14
C ASP A 160 -0.07 -13.07 -9.63
N ALA A 161 1.20 -13.01 -10.07
CA ALA A 161 1.82 -11.81 -10.62
C ALA A 161 1.14 -11.35 -11.92
N LYS A 162 0.86 -12.29 -12.83
CA LYS A 162 0.11 -12.01 -14.08
C LYS A 162 -1.34 -11.62 -13.78
N ALA A 163 -1.96 -12.25 -12.79
CA ALA A 163 -3.30 -11.93 -12.36
C ALA A 163 -3.42 -10.53 -11.74
N CYS A 164 -2.50 -10.14 -10.84
CA CYS A 164 -2.41 -8.79 -10.30
C CYS A 164 -2.28 -7.73 -11.41
N ALA A 165 -1.37 -7.96 -12.36
CA ALA A 165 -1.16 -7.05 -13.50
C ALA A 165 -2.41 -6.93 -14.40
N MET A 166 -3.06 -8.06 -14.73
CA MET A 166 -4.27 -8.05 -15.55
C MET A 166 -5.45 -7.36 -14.85
N ALA A 167 -5.60 -7.53 -13.54
CA ALA A 167 -6.68 -6.89 -12.78
C ALA A 167 -6.56 -5.35 -12.76
N ILE A 168 -5.35 -4.80 -12.69
CA ILE A 168 -5.11 -3.34 -12.74
C ILE A 168 -5.33 -2.81 -14.17
N ALA A 169 -4.84 -3.53 -15.19
CA ALA A 169 -5.09 -3.20 -16.59
C ALA A 169 -6.59 -3.25 -16.96
N PHE A 170 -7.34 -4.18 -16.36
CA PHE A 170 -8.80 -4.31 -16.50
C PHE A 170 -9.54 -3.17 -15.79
N TYR A 171 -9.18 -2.86 -14.54
CA TYR A 171 -9.77 -1.77 -13.78
C TYR A 171 -9.63 -0.42 -14.49
N SER A 172 -8.40 -0.09 -14.95
CA SER A 172 -8.10 1.17 -15.63
C SER A 172 -8.71 1.26 -17.03
N GLY A 173 -8.78 0.14 -17.76
CA GLY A 173 -9.37 0.05 -19.11
C GLY A 173 -10.90 0.17 -19.18
N GLY A 174 -11.52 1.03 -18.37
CA GLY A 174 -12.95 1.37 -18.42
C GLY A 174 -13.85 0.66 -17.40
N TYR A 175 -13.36 -0.38 -16.70
CA TYR A 175 -14.19 -1.20 -15.79
C TYR A 175 -14.17 -0.76 -14.32
N SER A 176 -13.49 0.36 -14.00
CA SER A 176 -13.38 0.93 -12.65
C SER A 176 -14.72 1.12 -11.95
N ALA A 177 -15.77 1.53 -12.67
CA ALA A 177 -17.13 1.70 -12.13
C ALA A 177 -17.78 0.37 -11.69
N LEU A 178 -17.56 -0.72 -12.43
CA LEU A 178 -18.06 -2.05 -12.08
C LEU A 178 -17.36 -2.56 -10.81
N VAL A 179 -16.02 -2.53 -10.79
CA VAL A 179 -15.23 -3.00 -9.64
C VAL A 179 -15.52 -2.17 -8.39
N SER A 180 -15.67 -0.85 -8.53
CA SER A 180 -16.07 0.05 -7.44
C SER A 180 -17.49 -0.26 -6.92
N THR A 181 -18.43 -0.59 -7.80
CA THR A 181 -19.79 -0.98 -7.39
C THR A 181 -19.78 -2.27 -6.56
N SER A 182 -19.04 -3.29 -6.99
CA SER A 182 -18.84 -4.51 -6.21
C SER A 182 -18.11 -4.25 -4.89
N ALA A 183 -17.12 -3.36 -4.86
CA ALA A 183 -16.39 -3.01 -3.64
C ALA A 183 -17.31 -2.35 -2.60
N ASN A 184 -18.12 -1.38 -3.02
CA ASN A 184 -19.14 -0.75 -2.18
C ASN A 184 -20.13 -1.78 -1.61
N TYR A 185 -20.58 -2.73 -2.43
CA TYR A 185 -21.51 -3.76 -1.98
C TYR A 185 -20.89 -4.65 -0.90
N VAL A 186 -19.67 -5.14 -1.11
CA VAL A 186 -18.93 -5.93 -0.12
C VAL A 186 -18.73 -5.15 1.19
N CYS A 187 -18.33 -3.87 1.10
CA CYS A 187 -18.18 -2.99 2.26
C CYS A 187 -19.50 -2.61 2.96
N ARG A 188 -20.65 -2.88 2.33
CA ARG A 188 -22.00 -2.66 2.90
C ARG A 188 -22.59 -3.90 3.56
N MET A 189 -22.32 -5.12 3.05
CA MET A 189 -22.81 -6.37 3.65
C MET A 189 -22.45 -6.49 5.13
N GLU A 190 -21.20 -6.19 5.48
CA GLU A 190 -20.68 -6.34 6.85
C GLU A 190 -21.26 -5.32 7.85
N ARG A 191 -22.11 -4.37 7.41
CA ARG A 191 -22.66 -3.30 8.29
C ARG A 191 -23.97 -3.65 8.98
N LYS A 192 -24.67 -4.73 8.58
CA LYS A 192 -26.02 -5.11 9.08
C LYS A 192 -27.07 -3.97 9.02
N VAL A 193 -26.91 -3.00 8.10
CA VAL A 193 -27.81 -1.84 7.97
C VAL A 193 -29.06 -2.26 7.20
N ALA A 194 -30.10 -2.67 7.94
CA ALA A 194 -31.32 -3.29 7.44
C ALA A 194 -32.07 -2.49 6.33
N GLU A 195 -31.83 -1.19 6.22
CA GLU A 195 -32.61 -0.28 5.37
C GLU A 195 -32.08 -0.14 3.92
N LEU A 196 -31.00 -0.86 3.55
CA LEU A 196 -30.41 -0.85 2.20
C LEU A 196 -30.43 -2.25 1.52
N TYR A 197 -31.21 -3.19 2.04
CA TYR A 197 -31.32 -4.57 1.53
C TYR A 197 -32.26 -4.65 0.30
N THR A 198 -31.86 -4.07 -0.84
CA THR A 198 -32.59 -4.19 -2.12
C THR A 198 -31.88 -5.01 -3.19
N ASP A 199 -30.60 -5.31 -3.04
CA ASP A 199 -29.74 -5.84 -4.12
C ASP A 199 -28.86 -7.04 -3.70
N GLU A 200 -29.25 -7.83 -2.69
CA GLU A 200 -28.46 -9.02 -2.28
C GLU A 200 -28.30 -10.08 -3.38
N GLU A 201 -29.18 -10.08 -4.39
CA GLU A 201 -29.15 -11.03 -5.51
C GLU A 201 -28.08 -10.72 -6.58
N ASN A 202 -27.43 -9.53 -6.54
CA ASN A 202 -26.61 -9.02 -7.66
C ASN A 202 -25.08 -9.00 -7.41
N LEU A 203 -24.56 -9.84 -6.51
CA LEU A 203 -23.12 -9.95 -6.26
C LEU A 203 -22.38 -10.66 -7.41
N ASN A 204 -21.82 -9.88 -8.34
CA ASN A 204 -21.08 -10.41 -9.48
C ASN A 204 -19.71 -11.02 -9.08
N THR A 205 -19.63 -12.35 -9.06
CA THR A 205 -18.42 -13.12 -8.73
C THR A 205 -17.22 -12.84 -9.64
N ASP A 206 -17.44 -12.47 -10.91
CA ASP A 206 -16.36 -12.12 -11.83
C ASP A 206 -15.71 -10.79 -11.44
N ALA A 207 -16.52 -9.81 -11.05
CA ALA A 207 -16.03 -8.55 -10.51
C ALA A 207 -15.34 -8.72 -9.13
N LEU A 208 -15.73 -9.73 -8.33
CA LEU A 208 -14.98 -10.12 -7.11
C LEU A 208 -13.61 -10.72 -7.45
N MET A 209 -13.50 -11.56 -8.49
CA MET A 209 -12.22 -12.14 -8.92
C MET A 209 -11.25 -11.04 -9.40
N VAL A 210 -11.76 -10.05 -10.14
CA VAL A 210 -11.00 -8.83 -10.51
C VAL A 210 -10.59 -8.06 -9.25
N MET A 211 -11.51 -7.80 -8.31
CA MET A 211 -11.21 -7.05 -7.09
C MET A 211 -10.16 -7.74 -6.20
N TYR A 212 -10.22 -9.05 -6.06
CA TYR A 212 -9.25 -9.85 -5.31
C TYR A 212 -7.83 -9.64 -5.84
N TYR A 213 -7.65 -9.76 -7.15
CA TYR A 213 -6.35 -9.55 -7.77
C TYR A 213 -5.93 -8.07 -7.86
N LEU A 214 -6.89 -7.14 -7.95
CA LEU A 214 -6.62 -5.70 -7.88
C LEU A 214 -6.07 -5.32 -6.50
N ILE A 215 -6.72 -5.73 -5.40
CA ILE A 215 -6.25 -5.42 -4.03
C ILE A 215 -4.91 -6.10 -3.75
N ARG A 216 -4.75 -7.38 -4.13
CA ARG A 216 -3.46 -8.07 -3.99
C ARG A 216 -2.35 -7.37 -4.78
N GLY A 217 -2.62 -6.90 -6.00
CA GLY A 217 -1.69 -6.12 -6.81
C GLY A 217 -1.32 -4.78 -6.16
N LEU A 218 -2.32 -3.97 -5.79
CA LEU A 218 -2.12 -2.64 -5.17
C LEU A 218 -1.31 -2.71 -3.88
N ALA A 219 -1.52 -3.73 -3.04
CA ALA A 219 -0.74 -3.96 -1.82
C ALA A 219 0.77 -4.22 -2.09
N ARG A 220 1.16 -4.45 -3.34
CA ARG A 220 2.57 -4.66 -3.77
C ARG A 220 3.08 -3.55 -4.67
N ILE A 221 2.31 -2.49 -4.87
CA ILE A 221 2.75 -1.27 -5.53
C ILE A 221 3.22 -0.28 -4.47
N ASP A 222 4.27 0.46 -4.79
CA ASP A 222 4.89 1.42 -3.89
C ASP A 222 3.95 2.63 -3.63
N PHE A 223 3.99 3.19 -2.42
CA PHE A 223 3.14 4.33 -2.06
C PHE A 223 3.58 5.60 -2.80
N HIS A 224 2.62 6.32 -3.40
CA HIS A 224 2.85 7.68 -3.85
C HIS A 224 2.60 8.67 -2.70
N TRP A 225 3.67 9.36 -2.29
CA TRP A 225 3.61 10.53 -1.42
C TRP A 225 3.72 11.78 -2.29
N GLY A 226 2.82 12.75 -2.08
CA GLY A 226 2.74 13.96 -2.92
C GLY A 226 1.31 14.46 -3.11
N VAL A 227 1.15 15.58 -3.83
CA VAL A 227 -0.16 16.19 -4.10
C VAL A 227 -0.71 15.72 -5.44
N VAL A 228 -1.76 14.90 -5.41
CA VAL A 228 -2.50 14.44 -6.59
C VAL A 228 -3.78 15.26 -6.82
N THR A 229 -4.29 15.25 -8.05
CA THR A 229 -5.45 16.05 -8.48
C THR A 229 -6.59 15.14 -8.94
N ARG A 230 -7.82 15.34 -8.45
CA ARG A 230 -9.02 14.62 -8.93
C ARG A 230 -10.14 15.59 -9.27
N TYR A 231 -10.59 15.57 -10.53
CA TYR A 231 -11.69 16.40 -11.03
C TYR A 231 -13.03 15.68 -10.85
N VAL A 232 -14.03 16.34 -10.25
CA VAL A 232 -15.37 15.78 -10.00
C VAL A 232 -16.49 16.82 -10.17
N ASP A 233 -17.71 16.36 -10.45
CA ASP A 233 -18.90 17.18 -10.32
C ASP A 233 -19.58 16.89 -8.98
N LEU A 234 -19.61 17.88 -8.08
CA LEU A 234 -20.38 17.83 -6.83
C LEU A 234 -21.67 18.63 -6.98
N ASP A 235 -22.80 18.11 -6.49
CA ASP A 235 -24.01 18.91 -6.30
C ASP A 235 -23.99 19.68 -4.96
N ASN A 236 -24.98 20.56 -4.75
CA ASN A 236 -25.06 21.36 -3.52
C ASN A 236 -25.38 20.54 -2.25
N ASP A 237 -25.74 19.27 -2.36
CA ASP A 237 -25.85 18.33 -1.23
C ASP A 237 -24.52 17.62 -0.98
N ASP A 238 -23.82 17.13 -2.02
CA ASP A 238 -22.50 16.50 -1.92
C ASP A 238 -21.48 17.43 -1.21
N VAL A 239 -21.49 18.72 -1.54
CA VAL A 239 -20.56 19.73 -0.96
C VAL A 239 -20.74 19.90 0.56
N LYS A 240 -21.91 19.59 1.12
CA LYS A 240 -22.20 19.81 2.55
C LYS A 240 -21.35 18.95 3.48
N ASP A 241 -20.82 17.84 2.98
CA ASP A 241 -19.97 16.94 3.76
C ASP A 241 -18.49 17.40 3.73
N TYR A 242 -18.08 18.15 2.70
CA TYR A 242 -16.74 18.70 2.57
C TYR A 242 -16.63 20.10 3.20
N LYS A 243 -16.55 20.20 4.53
CA LYS A 243 -16.26 21.46 5.25
C LYS A 243 -14.86 21.43 5.89
N PRO A 244 -14.16 22.57 6.03
CA PRO A 244 -12.85 22.61 6.69
C PRO A 244 -12.89 22.02 8.11
N GLY A 245 -12.03 21.04 8.37
CA GLY A 245 -11.99 20.28 9.62
C GLY A 245 -12.79 18.97 9.63
N GLU A 246 -13.66 18.70 8.65
CA GLU A 246 -14.37 17.42 8.52
C GLU A 246 -13.39 16.28 8.18
N ILE A 247 -13.67 15.07 8.69
CA ILE A 247 -12.90 13.86 8.42
C ILE A 247 -13.81 12.88 7.67
N LEU A 248 -13.43 12.57 6.44
CA LEU A 248 -14.23 11.85 5.46
C LEU A 248 -13.55 10.54 5.04
N THR A 249 -14.27 9.43 5.14
CA THR A 249 -13.86 8.13 4.60
C THR A 249 -14.52 7.91 3.24
N TRP A 250 -13.74 7.62 2.19
CA TRP A 250 -14.24 7.28 0.85
C TRP A 250 -14.45 5.77 0.74
N LEU A 251 -15.69 5.30 0.63
CA LEU A 251 -16.08 3.89 0.73
C LEU A 251 -15.72 3.02 -0.49
N GLN A 252 -15.00 3.58 -1.48
CA GLN A 252 -14.72 2.93 -2.76
C GLN A 252 -13.35 3.31 -3.33
N PHE A 253 -12.89 2.52 -4.29
CA PHE A 253 -11.74 2.86 -5.13
C PHE A 253 -11.91 4.25 -5.75
N SER A 254 -10.87 5.08 -5.67
CA SER A 254 -10.91 6.46 -6.15
C SER A 254 -9.58 6.81 -6.81
N SER A 255 -9.60 7.16 -8.09
CA SER A 255 -8.42 7.57 -8.85
C SER A 255 -8.10 9.07 -8.70
N ALA A 256 -6.86 9.44 -8.88
CA ALA A 256 -6.40 10.82 -9.05
C ALA A 256 -5.21 10.84 -10.02
N ASP A 257 -4.88 11.98 -10.60
CA ASP A 257 -3.71 12.16 -11.47
C ASP A 257 -2.58 12.84 -10.69
N LYS A 258 -1.31 12.44 -10.88
CA LYS A 258 -0.17 13.11 -10.22
C LYS A 258 0.00 14.59 -10.62
N GLY A 259 -0.56 15.00 -11.74
CA GLY A 259 -0.44 16.34 -12.31
C GLY A 259 0.49 16.34 -13.52
N GLY A 260 -0.10 16.56 -14.70
CA GLY A 260 0.64 16.77 -15.95
C GLY A 260 -0.12 17.66 -16.94
N ASN A 261 0.58 18.09 -18.00
CA ASN A 261 0.03 19.00 -19.02
C ASN A 261 -1.16 18.44 -19.81
N ASN A 262 -1.44 17.14 -19.73
CA ASN A 262 -2.44 16.44 -20.56
C ASN A 262 -3.83 16.29 -19.93
N MET A 263 -4.06 16.79 -18.70
CA MET A 263 -5.33 16.70 -17.93
C MET A 263 -6.55 17.45 -18.55
N ILE A 264 -6.60 17.63 -19.87
CA ILE A 264 -7.62 18.35 -20.63
C ILE A 264 -9.01 17.72 -20.47
N HIS A 265 -9.08 16.39 -20.33
CA HIS A 265 -10.31 15.61 -20.40
C HIS A 265 -11.33 15.88 -19.27
N PHE A 266 -10.89 16.44 -18.13
CA PHE A 266 -11.74 16.65 -16.95
C PHE A 266 -11.77 18.10 -16.44
N GLN A 267 -11.14 19.06 -17.13
CA GLN A 267 -11.20 20.49 -16.78
C GLN A 267 -12.61 21.12 -16.92
N ASN A 268 -13.57 20.37 -17.46
CA ASN A 268 -14.99 20.76 -17.52
C ASN A 268 -15.80 20.48 -16.24
N ARG A 269 -15.23 19.73 -15.29
CA ARG A 269 -15.87 19.38 -14.01
C ARG A 269 -16.00 20.59 -13.09
N ASN A 270 -17.00 20.63 -12.22
CA ASN A 270 -17.26 21.81 -11.37
C ASN A 270 -16.36 21.94 -10.13
N THR A 271 -15.69 20.87 -9.70
CA THR A 271 -14.86 20.83 -8.48
C THR A 271 -13.55 20.07 -8.73
N VAL A 272 -12.47 20.55 -8.11
CA VAL A 272 -11.14 19.93 -8.13
C VAL A 272 -10.72 19.58 -6.71
N PHE A 273 -10.43 18.32 -6.44
CA PHE A 273 -9.70 17.91 -5.25
C PHE A 273 -8.20 18.07 -5.47
N LYS A 274 -7.52 18.68 -4.50
CA LYS A 274 -6.07 18.63 -4.32
C LYS A 274 -5.81 17.76 -3.09
N ILE A 275 -5.16 16.62 -3.28
CA ILE A 275 -5.10 15.55 -2.27
C ILE A 275 -3.63 15.26 -1.95
N THR A 276 -3.19 15.55 -0.72
CA THR A 276 -1.91 15.03 -0.24
C THR A 276 -2.05 13.54 0.04
N SER A 277 -1.57 12.72 -0.91
CA SER A 277 -1.54 11.27 -0.87
C SER A 277 -0.44 10.78 0.08
N LEU A 278 -0.75 9.73 0.84
CA LEU A 278 0.21 9.02 1.70
C LEU A 278 0.14 7.49 1.56
N THR A 279 -0.95 6.91 1.02
CA THR A 279 -1.04 5.48 0.65
C THR A 279 -1.63 5.20 -0.74
N GLY A 280 -1.95 6.23 -1.54
CA GLY A 280 -2.35 6.05 -2.94
C GLY A 280 -1.27 5.34 -3.75
N ARG A 281 -1.64 4.51 -4.72
CA ARG A 281 -0.70 3.68 -5.50
C ARG A 281 -0.59 4.17 -6.94
N ALA A 282 0.62 4.47 -7.40
CA ALA A 282 0.86 4.88 -8.79
C ALA A 282 0.70 3.67 -9.73
N ILE A 283 -0.36 3.65 -10.53
CA ILE A 283 -0.72 2.52 -11.40
C ILE A 283 -0.52 2.78 -12.91
N GLN A 284 -0.05 3.96 -13.32
CA GLN A 284 0.22 4.30 -14.73
C GLN A 284 0.97 3.20 -15.50
N TYR A 285 2.03 2.61 -14.94
CA TYR A 285 2.78 1.52 -15.58
C TYR A 285 1.90 0.33 -15.98
N PHE A 286 0.91 -0.02 -15.16
CA PHE A 286 -0.06 -1.10 -15.38
C PHE A 286 -1.32 -0.65 -16.12
N SER A 287 -1.56 0.65 -16.24
CA SER A 287 -2.80 1.21 -16.80
C SER A 287 -2.89 1.03 -18.31
N ASN A 288 -4.10 0.74 -18.81
CA ASN A 288 -4.39 0.79 -20.26
C ASN A 288 -4.53 2.23 -20.79
N CYS A 289 -4.63 3.22 -19.90
CA CYS A 289 -4.72 4.65 -20.22
C CYS A 289 -3.43 5.42 -19.86
N ALA A 290 -2.28 4.73 -19.82
CA ALA A 290 -1.00 5.27 -19.35
C ALA A 290 -0.51 6.53 -20.06
N ASP A 291 -0.86 6.69 -21.35
CA ASP A 291 -0.52 7.86 -22.17
C ASP A 291 -1.47 9.06 -21.94
N GLU A 292 -2.60 8.84 -21.26
CA GLU A 292 -3.65 9.83 -20.99
C GLU A 292 -3.67 10.32 -19.53
N GLU A 293 -3.33 9.46 -18.55
CA GLU A 293 -3.33 9.76 -17.10
C GLU A 293 -2.11 9.17 -16.36
N ASP A 294 -1.51 9.92 -15.42
CA ASP A 294 -0.60 9.36 -14.41
C ASP A 294 -1.40 8.96 -13.16
N GLU A 295 -2.17 7.90 -13.31
CA GLU A 295 -3.18 7.47 -12.34
C GLU A 295 -2.56 6.97 -11.02
N VAL A 296 -2.97 7.60 -9.92
CA VAL A 296 -2.78 7.18 -8.53
C VAL A 296 -4.10 6.69 -7.97
N LEU A 297 -4.17 5.42 -7.60
CA LEU A 297 -5.39 4.77 -7.10
C LEU A 297 -5.39 4.69 -5.57
N PHE A 298 -6.42 5.27 -4.96
CA PHE A 298 -6.75 5.10 -3.54
C PHE A 298 -7.66 3.88 -3.35
N LEU A 299 -7.38 3.10 -2.32
CA LEU A 299 -8.17 1.93 -1.91
C LEU A 299 -9.47 2.35 -1.18
N PRO A 300 -10.49 1.48 -1.15
CA PRO A 300 -11.68 1.67 -0.31
C PRO A 300 -11.32 1.99 1.15
N HIS A 301 -12.09 2.91 1.72
CA HIS A 301 -11.95 3.51 3.05
C HIS A 301 -10.67 4.31 3.31
N SER A 302 -9.97 4.72 2.25
CA SER A 302 -9.03 5.85 2.34
C SER A 302 -9.74 7.05 2.99
N SER A 303 -9.12 7.61 4.03
CA SER A 303 -9.73 8.63 4.89
C SER A 303 -8.94 9.93 4.85
N PHE A 304 -9.65 11.05 4.82
CA PHE A 304 -9.10 12.36 4.48
C PHE A 304 -9.61 13.44 5.45
N LEU A 305 -8.71 14.29 5.91
CA LEU A 305 -9.05 15.57 6.53
C LEU A 305 -9.32 16.60 5.44
N VAL A 306 -10.44 17.32 5.53
CA VAL A 306 -10.73 18.47 4.67
C VAL A 306 -9.97 19.69 5.20
N CYS A 307 -8.88 20.05 4.55
CA CYS A 307 -7.98 21.13 4.97
C CYS A 307 -8.51 22.52 4.55
N SER A 308 -9.23 22.62 3.44
CA SER A 308 -9.98 23.84 3.06
C SER A 308 -10.93 23.63 1.88
N VAL A 309 -11.79 24.62 1.63
CA VAL A 309 -12.61 24.79 0.44
C VAL A 309 -12.44 26.21 -0.07
N VAL A 310 -12.18 26.37 -1.37
CA VAL A 310 -12.03 27.65 -2.05
C VAL A 310 -13.04 27.72 -3.20
N ASP A 311 -14.10 28.51 -3.01
CA ASP A 311 -15.17 28.74 -4.00
C ASP A 311 -14.75 29.70 -5.12
N SER A 312 -13.71 29.32 -5.88
CA SER A 312 -13.34 30.00 -7.12
C SER A 312 -14.35 29.71 -8.25
N ARG A 313 -14.43 30.61 -9.25
CA ARG A 313 -15.12 30.36 -10.53
C ARG A 313 -14.06 30.26 -11.63
N PRO A 314 -14.16 29.32 -12.59
CA PRO A 314 -15.29 28.42 -12.83
C PRO A 314 -15.35 27.17 -11.93
N GLN A 315 -14.26 26.81 -11.24
CA GLN A 315 -14.17 25.58 -10.44
C GLN A 315 -13.93 25.84 -8.96
N ARG A 316 -14.65 25.12 -8.09
CA ARG A 316 -14.32 25.01 -6.66
C ARG A 316 -13.05 24.19 -6.49
N GLN A 317 -12.19 24.56 -5.55
CA GLN A 317 -11.07 23.74 -5.10
C GLN A 317 -11.34 23.23 -3.68
N ILE A 318 -11.06 21.95 -3.43
CA ILE A 318 -11.18 21.33 -2.11
C ILE A 318 -9.83 20.66 -1.79
N PHE A 319 -9.22 21.06 -0.69
CA PHE A 319 -7.93 20.56 -0.25
C PHE A 319 -8.12 19.45 0.77
N LEU A 320 -7.53 18.29 0.51
CA LEU A 320 -7.64 17.08 1.31
C LEU A 320 -6.24 16.60 1.71
N ARG A 321 -6.05 16.23 2.98
CA ARG A 321 -4.86 15.47 3.40
C ARG A 321 -5.28 14.07 3.80
N GLN A 322 -4.63 13.04 3.26
CA GLN A 322 -4.89 11.66 3.67
C GLN A 322 -4.41 11.46 5.12
N ILE A 323 -5.23 10.83 5.95
CA ILE A 323 -4.95 10.59 7.38
C ILE A 323 -5.32 9.14 7.75
N GLU A 324 -5.22 8.79 9.03
CA GLU A 324 -5.61 7.47 9.56
C GLU A 324 -4.79 6.27 9.01
N LEU A 325 -3.56 6.55 8.56
CA LEU A 325 -2.71 5.61 7.81
C LEU A 325 -2.40 4.29 8.55
N GLY A 326 -2.41 4.31 9.89
CA GLY A 326 -2.20 3.13 10.72
C GLY A 326 -3.41 2.19 10.79
N LEU A 327 -4.02 1.81 9.67
CA LEU A 327 -5.12 0.83 9.63
C LEU A 327 -4.61 -0.62 9.66
N SER A 328 -3.44 -0.88 9.06
CA SER A 328 -2.84 -2.22 8.95
C SER A 328 -2.66 -2.98 10.27
N LYS A 329 -2.58 -4.30 10.13
CA LYS A 329 -2.12 -5.21 11.18
C LYS A 329 -0.68 -4.94 11.59
N TYR A 330 0.19 -4.46 10.69
CA TYR A 330 1.60 -4.17 10.94
C TYR A 330 1.93 -2.73 10.55
N VAL A 331 2.22 -1.90 11.55
CA VAL A 331 2.26 -0.44 11.40
C VAL A 331 3.55 0.10 11.97
N ILE A 332 4.18 1.02 11.24
CA ILE A 332 5.36 1.76 11.71
C ILE A 332 5.10 3.26 11.63
N LEU A 333 5.13 3.93 12.79
CA LEU A 333 5.32 5.38 12.84
C LEU A 333 6.82 5.64 12.61
N TRP A 334 7.16 6.24 11.48
CA TRP A 334 8.54 6.64 11.17
C TRP A 334 8.62 8.16 11.21
N VAL A 335 9.61 8.68 11.95
CA VAL A 335 9.84 10.12 12.07
C VAL A 335 11.29 10.46 11.67
N ASP A 336 11.45 11.26 10.62
CA ASP A 336 12.73 11.66 10.01
C ASP A 336 12.48 12.98 9.26
N ASP A 337 13.40 13.95 9.29
CA ASP A 337 13.16 15.28 8.72
C ASP A 337 13.11 15.30 7.19
N ASN A 338 13.62 14.24 6.56
CA ASN A 338 13.73 14.07 5.11
C ASN A 338 12.69 13.04 4.60
N ILE A 339 11.73 12.61 5.43
CA ILE A 339 10.84 11.46 5.15
C ILE A 339 9.95 11.60 3.91
N PHE A 340 9.75 12.83 3.42
CA PHE A 340 8.98 13.10 2.20
C PHE A 340 9.86 13.39 0.98
N ASP A 341 11.18 13.43 1.13
CA ASP A 341 12.11 13.72 0.04
C ASP A 341 12.26 12.50 -0.88
N GLU A 342 12.31 12.73 -2.20
CA GLU A 342 12.26 11.63 -3.16
C GLU A 342 13.51 10.74 -3.14
N ASP A 343 14.67 11.33 -2.83
CA ASP A 343 16.00 10.70 -2.78
C ASP A 343 16.42 10.22 -1.37
N TRP A 344 15.55 10.31 -0.35
CA TRP A 344 15.90 9.92 1.02
C TRP A 344 16.19 8.42 1.12
N GLY A 345 17.42 8.06 1.51
CA GLY A 345 17.96 6.70 1.36
C GLY A 345 17.19 5.57 2.07
N ASN A 346 16.37 5.89 3.06
CA ASN A 346 15.50 4.91 3.74
C ASN A 346 14.16 4.65 3.04
N LYS A 347 13.77 5.48 2.06
CA LYS A 347 12.54 5.32 1.29
C LYS A 347 12.45 3.95 0.63
N GLN A 348 13.55 3.49 0.01
CA GLN A 348 13.66 2.14 -0.56
C GLN A 348 13.45 1.03 0.48
N LEU A 349 13.81 1.24 1.76
CA LEU A 349 13.53 0.26 2.81
C LEU A 349 12.05 0.24 3.21
N MET A 350 11.35 1.38 3.18
CA MET A 350 9.90 1.44 3.37
C MET A 350 9.15 0.80 2.20
N GLU A 351 9.51 1.12 0.96
CA GLU A 351 8.99 0.49 -0.27
C GLU A 351 9.18 -1.03 -0.24
N ARG A 352 10.38 -1.51 0.10
CA ARG A 352 10.66 -2.95 0.29
C ARG A 352 9.82 -3.56 1.42
N ALA A 353 9.53 -2.84 2.49
CA ALA A 353 8.76 -3.36 3.62
C ALA A 353 7.27 -3.51 3.32
N THR A 354 6.71 -2.62 2.51
CA THR A 354 5.34 -2.74 2.00
C THR A 354 5.26 -3.82 0.92
N THR A 355 6.22 -3.88 0.00
CA THR A 355 6.05 -4.66 -1.26
C THR A 355 6.83 -5.97 -1.38
N GLN A 356 7.99 -6.15 -0.73
CA GLN A 356 8.81 -7.38 -0.87
C GLN A 356 8.36 -8.51 0.07
N GLY A 357 7.30 -9.22 -0.32
CA GLY A 357 7.19 -10.68 -0.19
C GLY A 357 7.31 -11.34 1.19
N THR A 358 7.34 -10.60 2.30
CA THR A 358 7.19 -11.20 3.64
C THR A 358 5.73 -11.62 3.86
N SER A 359 5.44 -12.45 4.86
CA SER A 359 4.06 -12.84 5.21
C SER A 359 3.28 -11.71 5.93
N VAL A 360 3.66 -10.46 5.64
CA VAL A 360 3.30 -9.21 6.31
C VAL A 360 3.40 -8.10 5.27
N ASN A 361 2.33 -7.32 5.14
CA ASN A 361 2.35 -6.01 4.50
C ASN A 361 2.56 -4.97 5.61
N VAL A 362 3.43 -3.98 5.40
CA VAL A 362 3.77 -2.95 6.39
C VAL A 362 3.22 -1.60 5.93
N HIS A 363 2.35 -1.00 6.74
CA HIS A 363 1.91 0.39 6.54
C HIS A 363 2.76 1.35 7.36
N PHE A 364 3.03 2.50 6.78
CA PHE A 364 3.80 3.56 7.42
C PHE A 364 2.91 4.76 7.76
N ILE A 365 3.19 5.36 8.91
CA ILE A 365 2.72 6.68 9.29
C ILE A 365 3.96 7.59 9.22
N PRO A 366 4.28 8.19 8.06
CA PRO A 366 5.40 9.12 7.94
C PRO A 366 5.07 10.45 8.63
N LYS A 367 6.07 11.02 9.33
CA LYS A 367 6.00 12.33 10.01
C LYS A 367 7.36 13.03 9.93
N SER A 368 7.43 14.33 9.61
CA SER A 368 8.73 15.03 9.51
C SER A 368 9.34 15.41 10.86
N ASN A 369 8.53 15.49 11.92
CA ASN A 369 8.92 16.10 13.19
C ASN A 369 8.19 15.51 14.40
N THR A 370 8.71 15.78 15.60
CA THR A 370 8.22 15.25 16.87
C THR A 370 6.81 15.71 17.20
N GLU A 371 6.44 16.96 16.92
CA GLU A 371 5.13 17.47 17.35
C GLU A 371 4.00 16.90 16.49
N ALA A 372 4.19 16.76 15.18
CA ALA A 372 3.24 16.07 14.30
C ALA A 372 3.08 14.59 14.70
N ALA A 373 4.19 13.89 15.01
CA ALA A 373 4.16 12.52 15.49
C ALA A 373 3.46 12.37 16.85
N LEU A 374 3.68 13.30 17.79
CA LEU A 374 3.00 13.28 19.09
C LEU A 374 1.53 13.69 18.98
N SER A 375 1.15 14.63 18.11
CA SER A 375 -0.26 14.97 17.84
C SER A 375 -1.02 13.79 17.23
N PHE A 376 -0.43 13.07 16.28
CA PHE A 376 -0.98 11.80 15.80
C PHE A 376 -1.14 10.79 16.95
N LEU A 377 -0.12 10.60 17.78
CA LEU A 377 -0.18 9.65 18.91
C LEU A 377 -1.18 10.04 20.00
N ARG A 378 -1.47 11.34 20.19
CA ARG A 378 -2.54 11.84 21.09
C ARG A 378 -3.93 11.57 20.54
N SER A 379 -4.12 11.64 19.22
CA SER A 379 -5.41 11.42 18.56
C SER A 379 -5.95 10.00 18.76
N GLU A 380 -7.26 9.83 18.57
CA GLU A 380 -7.95 8.53 18.50
C GLU A 380 -7.26 7.54 17.54
N PHE A 381 -6.76 8.04 16.41
CA PHE A 381 -6.05 7.25 15.39
C PHE A 381 -4.70 6.69 15.89
N GLY A 382 -4.08 7.37 16.86
CA GLY A 382 -2.87 6.93 17.54
C GLY A 382 -3.14 6.06 18.76
N GLN A 383 -4.08 6.46 19.63
CA GLN A 383 -4.38 5.73 20.87
C GLN A 383 -4.85 4.29 20.61
N ARG A 384 -5.58 4.02 19.52
CA ARG A 384 -5.94 2.65 19.12
C ARG A 384 -4.74 1.72 18.89
N LEU A 385 -3.58 2.26 18.50
CA LEU A 385 -2.35 1.49 18.24
C LEU A 385 -1.62 1.09 19.53
N LYS A 386 -1.93 1.74 20.66
CA LYS A 386 -1.29 1.57 21.97
C LYS A 386 -1.35 0.15 22.53
N LYS A 387 -2.32 -0.66 22.08
CA LYS A 387 -2.46 -2.08 22.45
C LYS A 387 -2.00 -3.07 21.35
N ARG A 388 -1.58 -2.59 20.17
CA ARG A 388 -1.09 -3.45 19.08
C ARG A 388 0.41 -3.76 19.31
N GLU A 389 0.76 -5.05 19.48
CA GLU A 389 2.17 -5.51 19.58
C GLU A 389 2.95 -5.30 18.27
N SER A 390 2.21 -5.29 17.16
CA SER A 390 2.67 -5.08 15.79
C SER A 390 2.74 -3.60 15.38
N PHE A 391 2.47 -2.67 16.29
CA PHE A 391 2.82 -1.26 16.12
C PHE A 391 4.27 -1.04 16.58
N ARG A 392 5.08 -0.37 15.77
CA ARG A 392 6.48 -0.01 16.07
C ARG A 392 6.71 1.47 15.78
N ILE A 393 7.75 2.03 16.40
CA ILE A 393 8.16 3.42 16.17
C ILE A 393 9.63 3.42 15.72
N VAL A 394 9.91 4.08 14.61
CA VAL A 394 11.27 4.38 14.12
C VAL A 394 11.46 5.89 14.19
N THR A 395 12.63 6.30 14.64
CA THR A 395 13.09 7.69 14.53
C THR A 395 14.58 7.68 14.22
N ASP A 396 15.06 8.71 13.56
CA ASP A 396 16.46 9.08 13.64
C ASP A 396 16.78 9.71 15.03
N MET A 397 18.02 10.16 15.27
CA MET A 397 18.38 10.93 16.47
C MET A 397 18.39 12.46 16.25
N LYS A 398 18.69 12.94 15.04
CA LYS A 398 19.15 14.30 14.75
C LYS A 398 18.43 15.00 13.57
N ARG A 399 17.17 15.39 13.78
CA ARG A 399 16.36 16.16 12.81
C ARG A 399 16.68 17.65 12.82
N THR A 400 17.09 18.19 11.69
CA THR A 400 17.48 19.59 11.51
C THR A 400 16.33 20.58 11.58
N ASN A 401 15.09 20.13 11.36
CA ASN A 401 13.87 20.94 11.43
C ASN A 401 13.33 21.19 12.87
N GLU A 402 14.03 20.75 13.92
CA GLU A 402 13.57 20.88 15.32
C GLU A 402 14.35 21.87 16.19
N ILE A 403 13.74 22.27 17.31
CA ILE A 403 14.26 23.27 18.28
C ILE A 403 15.56 22.81 18.95
N ASP A 404 15.68 21.52 19.26
CA ASP A 404 16.96 20.89 19.61
C ASP A 404 17.17 19.72 18.64
N PRO A 405 17.83 19.96 17.50
CA PRO A 405 18.07 18.92 16.52
C PRO A 405 18.75 17.72 17.14
N SER A 406 19.72 17.93 18.03
CA SER A 406 20.54 16.88 18.61
C SER A 406 19.79 15.92 19.54
N MET A 407 18.58 16.27 19.96
CA MET A 407 17.74 15.52 20.89
C MET A 407 16.39 15.09 20.29
N ALA A 408 16.13 15.33 18.99
CA ALA A 408 14.82 15.08 18.36
C ALA A 408 14.29 13.65 18.60
N GLY A 409 15.13 12.62 18.41
CA GLY A 409 14.76 11.23 18.69
C GLY A 409 14.44 10.96 20.16
N VAL A 410 15.17 11.60 21.10
CA VAL A 410 14.91 11.46 22.54
C VAL A 410 13.65 12.23 22.97
N ARG A 411 13.45 13.45 22.46
CA ARG A 411 12.22 14.27 22.66
C ARG A 411 10.98 13.46 22.30
N LEU A 412 10.99 12.86 21.11
CA LEU A 412 9.92 11.99 20.63
C LEU A 412 9.68 10.80 21.57
N LEU A 413 10.71 9.99 21.86
CA LEU A 413 10.50 8.78 22.67
C LEU A 413 10.12 9.07 24.13
N VAL A 414 10.55 10.19 24.71
CA VAL A 414 10.05 10.69 26.01
C VAL A 414 8.55 11.03 25.90
N GLY A 415 8.12 11.68 24.82
CA GLY A 415 6.70 11.94 24.55
C GLY A 415 5.88 10.66 24.39
N VAL A 416 6.36 9.71 23.58
CA VAL A 416 5.77 8.37 23.37
C VAL A 416 5.54 7.64 24.70
N ARG A 417 6.56 7.60 25.57
CA ARG A 417 6.47 6.94 26.87
C ARG A 417 5.59 7.70 27.86
N LYS A 418 5.58 9.05 27.85
CA LYS A 418 4.62 9.87 28.62
C LYS A 418 3.16 9.67 28.19
N LEU A 419 2.91 9.43 26.90
CA LEU A 419 1.59 9.04 26.39
C LEU A 419 1.22 7.58 26.73
N GLY A 420 2.12 6.80 27.33
CA GLY A 420 1.88 5.44 27.80
C GLY A 420 1.99 4.35 26.73
N PHE A 421 2.59 4.63 25.58
CA PHE A 421 2.90 3.61 24.57
C PHE A 421 4.13 2.81 25.01
N GLN A 422 4.02 1.48 25.11
CA GLN A 422 5.13 0.58 25.49
C GLN A 422 5.74 -0.17 24.30
N GLN A 423 5.29 0.15 23.08
CA GLN A 423 5.74 -0.45 21.83
C GLN A 423 7.26 -0.39 21.65
N ALA A 424 7.76 -1.34 20.88
CA ALA A 424 9.15 -1.37 20.45
C ALA A 424 9.49 -0.11 19.64
N CYS A 425 10.58 0.54 20.02
CA CYS A 425 11.07 1.77 19.42
C CYS A 425 12.52 1.58 18.96
N LEU A 426 12.88 2.12 17.81
CA LEU A 426 14.26 2.15 17.30
C LEU A 426 14.68 3.58 17.02
N ILE A 427 15.85 3.97 17.53
CA ILE A 427 16.59 5.16 17.11
C ILE A 427 17.69 4.75 16.14
N PHE A 428 17.65 5.28 14.92
CA PHE A 428 18.69 5.12 13.92
C PHE A 428 19.68 6.29 13.98
N THR A 429 20.98 6.02 14.11
CA THR A 429 22.00 7.06 14.30
C THR A 429 23.41 6.52 14.13
N GLY A 430 24.30 7.27 13.46
CA GLY A 430 25.72 6.94 13.35
C GLY A 430 26.54 7.09 14.64
N HIS A 431 25.91 7.41 15.78
CA HIS A 431 26.57 7.66 17.07
C HIS A 431 25.83 6.99 18.23
N GLU A 432 25.79 5.65 18.26
CA GLU A 432 25.01 4.87 19.24
C GLU A 432 25.27 5.27 20.71
N GLU A 433 26.55 5.45 21.11
CA GLU A 433 26.92 5.79 22.49
C GLU A 433 26.38 7.16 22.91
N SER A 434 26.54 8.19 22.06
CA SER A 434 25.99 9.53 22.30
C SER A 434 24.47 9.48 22.48
N ALA A 435 23.79 8.68 21.66
CA ALA A 435 22.36 8.47 21.74
C ALA A 435 21.92 7.73 23.01
N TYR A 436 22.66 6.71 23.47
CA TYR A 436 22.40 6.04 24.75
C TYR A 436 22.61 6.97 25.94
N ASN A 437 23.69 7.77 25.96
CA ASN A 437 23.95 8.74 27.02
C ASN A 437 22.85 9.82 27.11
N LYS A 438 22.31 10.26 25.95
CA LYS A 438 21.14 11.15 25.88
C LYS A 438 19.86 10.50 26.39
N LEU A 439 19.61 9.24 26.06
CA LEU A 439 18.47 8.48 26.59
C LEU A 439 18.55 8.30 28.10
N GLN A 440 19.70 7.91 28.65
CA GLN A 440 19.91 7.80 30.10
C GLN A 440 19.68 9.14 30.80
N LYS A 441 20.20 10.25 30.26
CA LYS A 441 19.95 11.59 30.83
C LYS A 441 18.46 11.98 30.83
N ALA A 442 17.65 11.44 29.91
CA ALA A 442 16.24 11.77 29.77
C ALA A 442 15.27 10.81 30.49
N PHE A 443 15.68 9.56 30.73
CA PHE A 443 14.87 8.51 31.36
C PHE A 443 15.34 8.09 32.76
N GLY A 444 16.58 8.42 33.14
CA GLY A 444 17.23 7.97 34.37
C GLY A 444 18.29 6.90 34.13
N THR A 445 18.82 6.32 35.21
CA THR A 445 19.85 5.27 35.17
C THR A 445 19.37 3.98 34.51
N ASP A 446 18.06 3.71 34.56
CA ASP A 446 17.46 2.53 33.96
C ASP A 446 17.24 2.70 32.46
N LYS A 447 17.78 1.76 31.65
CA LYS A 447 17.56 1.78 30.21
C LYS A 447 16.05 1.58 29.91
N PRO A 448 15.37 2.54 29.26
CA PRO A 448 13.95 2.45 29.01
C PRO A 448 13.61 1.22 28.16
N GLN A 449 12.70 0.38 28.67
CA GLN A 449 12.37 -0.90 28.03
C GLN A 449 11.79 -0.71 26.62
N GLY A 450 12.09 -1.66 25.74
CA GLY A 450 11.65 -1.64 24.35
C GLY A 450 12.33 -0.59 23.45
N ILE A 451 13.29 0.19 23.95
CA ILE A 451 14.05 1.16 23.14
C ILE A 451 15.40 0.57 22.70
N LYS A 452 15.59 0.45 21.39
CA LYS A 452 16.84 0.10 20.72
C LYS A 452 17.45 1.36 20.10
N VAL A 453 18.77 1.47 20.12
CA VAL A 453 19.53 2.41 19.28
C VAL A 453 20.39 1.57 18.34
N THR A 454 20.56 1.97 17.09
CA THR A 454 21.54 1.35 16.19
C THR A 454 22.07 2.26 15.08
N GLN A 455 23.30 1.99 14.64
CA GLN A 455 23.92 2.55 13.43
C GLN A 455 23.89 1.61 12.22
N TYR A 456 23.35 0.39 12.36
CA TYR A 456 23.47 -0.65 11.34
C TYR A 456 22.17 -0.85 10.55
N ASP A 457 22.23 -0.68 9.23
CA ASP A 457 21.10 -0.87 8.31
C ASP A 457 20.46 -2.25 8.44
N SER A 458 21.26 -3.29 8.68
CA SER A 458 20.72 -4.66 8.88
C SER A 458 19.87 -4.81 10.14
N GLU A 459 20.08 -3.95 11.15
CA GLU A 459 19.32 -3.93 12.40
C GLU A 459 18.09 -3.02 12.32
N LEU A 460 18.12 -2.01 11.45
CA LEU A 460 16.95 -1.24 11.00
C LEU A 460 16.05 -2.11 10.12
N GLU A 461 16.59 -2.82 9.11
CA GLU A 461 15.83 -3.70 8.22
C GLU A 461 15.10 -4.81 9.02
N LYS A 462 15.77 -5.48 9.97
CA LYS A 462 15.12 -6.49 10.84
C LYS A 462 13.97 -5.90 11.67
N PHE A 463 14.07 -4.63 12.05
CA PHE A 463 13.04 -3.92 12.81
C PHE A 463 11.88 -3.45 11.92
N VAL A 464 12.16 -3.06 10.68
CA VAL A 464 11.16 -2.57 9.72
C VAL A 464 10.40 -3.73 9.05
N LEU A 465 11.08 -4.77 8.58
CA LEU A 465 10.47 -5.90 7.85
C LEU A 465 9.72 -6.91 8.73
N PHE A 466 9.46 -6.61 10.01
CA PHE A 466 8.83 -7.50 11.01
C PHE A 466 9.39 -8.93 11.08
N LYS A 467 10.63 -9.16 10.61
CA LYS A 467 11.28 -10.48 10.48
C LYS A 467 11.32 -11.22 11.82
N ARG A 468 10.30 -12.05 12.06
CA ARG A 468 10.27 -12.98 13.19
C ARG A 468 11.36 -14.04 12.97
N PHE A 469 12.39 -13.99 13.80
CA PHE A 469 13.05 -15.23 14.19
C PHE A 469 11.97 -16.17 14.73
N LYS A 470 11.84 -17.38 14.18
CA LYS A 470 11.20 -18.48 14.93
C LYS A 470 11.98 -18.60 16.23
N SER A 471 11.30 -18.61 17.37
CA SER A 471 11.92 -18.70 18.69
C SER A 471 12.39 -20.12 19.02
N GLY A 472 13.22 -20.69 18.14
CA GLY A 472 14.35 -21.48 18.62
C GLY A 472 15.32 -20.52 19.33
N THR A 473 16.02 -21.01 20.34
CA THR A 473 17.00 -20.22 21.07
C THR A 473 18.08 -19.66 20.12
N PRO A 474 18.57 -18.43 20.32
CA PRO A 474 19.69 -17.88 19.56
C PRO A 474 20.99 -18.58 19.99
N SER A 475 21.15 -19.82 19.52
CA SER A 475 22.39 -20.58 19.65
C SER A 475 23.40 -20.06 18.65
N THR A 476 24.08 -18.98 19.03
CA THR A 476 25.28 -18.46 18.34
C THR A 476 26.21 -19.63 18.06
N VAL A 477 26.41 -19.94 16.79
CA VAL A 477 27.31 -21.04 16.39
C VAL A 477 28.73 -20.50 16.36
N SER A 478 29.39 -20.49 17.51
CA SER A 478 30.85 -20.35 17.58
C SER A 478 31.48 -21.64 17.02
N PHE A 479 32.12 -21.52 15.86
CA PHE A 479 32.83 -22.63 15.23
C PHE A 479 34.33 -22.53 15.54
N ASP A 480 34.83 -23.42 16.42
CA ASP A 480 36.24 -23.43 16.79
C ASP A 480 37.11 -24.07 15.70
N GLN A 481 37.79 -23.21 14.94
CA GLN A 481 38.85 -23.51 13.96
C GLN A 481 38.40 -24.31 12.71
N PRO A 482 39.17 -24.26 11.59
CA PRO A 482 38.62 -24.57 10.27
C PRO A 482 38.59 -26.08 9.95
N ASN A 483 37.52 -26.76 10.37
CA ASN A 483 37.13 -28.08 9.87
C ASN A 483 35.65 -28.08 9.44
N TYR A 484 35.31 -27.18 8.51
CA TYR A 484 33.98 -27.02 7.94
C TYR A 484 33.72 -28.03 6.81
N GLY A 485 32.53 -28.65 6.81
CA GLY A 485 32.15 -29.68 5.83
C GLY A 485 31.08 -29.22 4.82
N LEU A 486 31.53 -28.52 3.77
CA LEU A 486 30.78 -28.14 2.55
C LEU A 486 29.60 -27.17 2.72
N VAL A 487 29.28 -26.50 1.59
CA VAL A 487 28.36 -25.37 1.40
C VAL A 487 27.80 -25.51 -0.03
N VAL A 488 26.47 -25.61 -0.22
CA VAL A 488 25.82 -25.83 -1.53
C VAL A 488 24.42 -25.20 -1.55
N MET A 489 23.90 -24.73 -2.69
CA MET A 489 22.60 -24.05 -2.80
C MET A 489 21.63 -24.66 -3.84
N ALA A 490 20.32 -24.54 -3.58
CA ALA A 490 19.19 -24.32 -4.50
C ALA A 490 17.85 -24.82 -3.88
N HIS A 491 16.75 -24.82 -4.65
CA HIS A 491 15.43 -24.32 -4.19
C HIS A 491 15.50 -22.90 -3.55
N GLY A 492 16.64 -22.20 -3.66
CA GLY A 492 16.89 -20.84 -3.14
C GLY A 492 17.43 -20.74 -1.71
N SER A 493 18.39 -21.58 -1.28
CA SER A 493 19.11 -21.50 0.04
C SER A 493 20.15 -22.66 0.22
N LEU A 494 21.02 -22.67 1.27
CA LEU A 494 22.24 -23.52 1.44
C LEU A 494 22.44 -24.34 2.76
N PHE A 495 22.69 -25.67 2.80
CA PHE A 495 22.77 -26.44 4.08
C PHE A 495 24.21 -26.54 4.64
N ILE A 496 24.39 -26.58 5.98
CA ILE A 496 25.68 -26.74 6.68
C ILE A 496 25.55 -27.73 7.85
N ILE A 497 26.55 -28.59 8.11
CA ILE A 497 26.53 -29.58 9.21
C ILE A 497 27.57 -29.24 10.30
N ASP A 498 27.11 -29.08 11.54
CA ASP A 498 27.93 -28.86 12.74
C ASP A 498 28.15 -30.20 13.46
N ARG A 499 29.28 -30.86 13.13
CA ARG A 499 29.61 -32.21 13.64
C ARG A 499 29.91 -32.27 15.13
N ARG A 500 30.30 -31.16 15.79
CA ARG A 500 30.56 -31.13 17.25
C ARG A 500 29.34 -30.68 18.05
N GLY A 501 28.53 -29.75 17.52
CA GLY A 501 27.22 -29.40 18.06
C GLY A 501 26.10 -30.40 17.73
N GLN A 502 26.42 -31.53 17.08
CA GLN A 502 25.51 -32.63 16.71
C GLN A 502 24.23 -32.17 15.98
N ARG A 503 24.33 -31.19 15.07
CA ARG A 503 23.17 -30.57 14.42
C ARG A 503 23.38 -30.25 12.94
N ILE A 504 22.27 -30.09 12.24
CA ILE A 504 22.20 -29.67 10.84
C ILE A 504 21.57 -28.28 10.80
N VAL A 505 22.20 -27.36 10.06
CA VAL A 505 21.74 -25.98 9.86
C VAL A 505 21.13 -25.88 8.46
N GLN A 506 19.83 -25.57 8.39
CA GLN A 506 19.15 -25.43 7.10
C GLN A 506 19.36 -24.04 6.49
N PHE A 507 19.94 -24.06 5.31
CA PHE A 507 19.37 -23.37 4.16
C PHE A 507 19.33 -24.46 3.01
N ARG A 508 18.48 -24.41 1.98
CA ARG A 508 17.89 -25.56 1.23
C ARG A 508 18.68 -26.75 0.53
N TYR A 509 19.99 -26.83 0.19
CA TYR A 509 20.60 -28.00 -0.57
C TYR A 509 22.03 -28.50 -0.20
N ILE A 510 22.44 -29.72 -0.67
CA ILE A 510 23.82 -30.34 -0.68
C ILE A 510 24.06 -31.26 -1.92
N ILE A 511 25.32 -31.42 -2.37
CA ILE A 511 25.79 -32.41 -3.37
C ILE A 511 26.99 -33.20 -2.79
N GLY A 512 26.86 -34.54 -2.70
CA GLY A 512 27.94 -35.47 -2.33
C GLY A 512 28.27 -35.53 -0.82
N CYS A 513 28.47 -36.74 -0.29
CA CYS A 513 28.82 -36.96 1.11
C CYS A 513 30.20 -37.61 1.30
N PRO A 514 30.95 -37.31 2.39
CA PRO A 514 32.24 -37.94 2.66
C PRO A 514 32.10 -39.45 2.90
N GLY A 515 32.53 -40.25 1.93
CA GLY A 515 32.42 -41.71 1.91
C GLY A 515 31.85 -42.24 0.59
N ASP A 516 31.09 -41.44 -0.14
CA ASP A 516 30.60 -41.81 -1.47
C ASP A 516 31.75 -41.83 -2.48
N THR A 517 31.86 -42.92 -3.24
CA THR A 517 32.90 -43.11 -4.28
C THR A 517 32.68 -42.26 -5.53
N ILE A 518 31.58 -41.51 -5.59
CA ILE A 518 31.15 -40.67 -6.72
C ILE A 518 32.10 -39.47 -6.91
N LEU A 519 32.51 -38.80 -5.83
CA LEU A 519 33.35 -37.59 -5.88
C LEU A 519 34.65 -37.79 -5.08
N LYS A 520 35.70 -38.28 -5.73
CA LYS A 520 37.04 -38.37 -5.14
C LYS A 520 37.76 -37.02 -5.22
N SER A 521 38.18 -36.51 -4.07
CA SER A 521 38.98 -35.28 -3.92
C SER A 521 38.47 -34.09 -4.76
N PRO A 522 37.20 -33.68 -4.63
CA PRO A 522 36.65 -32.55 -5.39
C PRO A 522 37.37 -31.25 -5.02
N GLU A 523 37.77 -30.47 -6.03
CA GLU A 523 38.51 -29.21 -5.86
C GLU A 523 37.69 -27.99 -6.25
N THR A 524 36.82 -28.10 -7.25
CA THR A 524 35.96 -26.99 -7.67
C THR A 524 34.65 -27.47 -8.33
N ILE A 525 33.71 -26.53 -8.45
CA ILE A 525 32.33 -26.71 -8.87
C ILE A 525 31.90 -25.52 -9.73
N THR A 526 31.14 -25.78 -10.80
CA THR A 526 30.58 -24.73 -11.67
C THR A 526 29.21 -25.14 -12.23
N PHE A 527 28.51 -24.21 -12.88
CA PHE A 527 27.12 -24.34 -13.29
C PHE A 527 26.96 -23.92 -14.77
N ASP A 528 26.04 -24.56 -15.50
CA ASP A 528 25.59 -24.06 -16.80
C ASP A 528 24.33 -23.17 -16.68
N SER A 529 23.98 -22.46 -17.76
CA SER A 529 22.83 -21.55 -17.84
C SER A 529 21.46 -22.21 -17.66
N HIS A 530 21.41 -23.55 -17.57
CA HIS A 530 20.19 -24.32 -17.30
C HIS A 530 20.20 -24.92 -15.88
N GLY A 531 21.15 -24.52 -15.03
CA GLY A 531 21.26 -24.95 -13.64
C GLY A 531 21.87 -26.34 -13.44
N ASN A 532 22.41 -26.97 -14.50
CA ASN A 532 23.14 -28.23 -14.33
C ASN A 532 24.50 -27.96 -13.68
N ILE A 533 25.00 -28.95 -12.95
CA ILE A 533 26.10 -28.77 -12.01
C ILE A 533 27.27 -29.66 -12.42
N TYR A 534 28.45 -29.07 -12.49
CA TYR A 534 29.69 -29.70 -12.97
C TYR A 534 30.73 -29.69 -11.85
N VAL A 535 31.31 -30.85 -11.54
CA VAL A 535 32.28 -31.00 -10.45
C VAL A 535 33.57 -31.61 -11.00
N THR A 536 34.72 -31.07 -10.57
CA THR A 536 36.06 -31.59 -10.89
C THR A 536 36.82 -31.93 -9.61
N GLY A 537 37.55 -33.05 -9.63
CA GLY A 537 38.35 -33.49 -8.49
C GLY A 537 39.66 -34.13 -8.92
N ARG A 538 40.70 -33.92 -8.11
CA ARG A 538 42.11 -34.24 -8.43
C ARG A 538 42.31 -35.71 -8.84
N ASP A 539 41.61 -36.61 -8.16
CA ASP A 539 41.78 -38.06 -8.27
C ASP A 539 40.62 -38.74 -9.02
N ASN A 540 39.69 -37.96 -9.60
CA ASN A 540 38.40 -38.47 -10.10
C ASN A 540 38.41 -38.80 -11.61
N GLY A 541 39.54 -38.60 -12.31
CA GLY A 541 39.77 -39.03 -13.70
C GLY A 541 38.97 -38.30 -14.80
N GLY A 542 38.04 -37.42 -14.45
CA GLY A 542 37.21 -36.67 -15.39
C GLY A 542 36.24 -35.70 -14.71
N ILE A 543 35.47 -34.97 -15.53
CA ILE A 543 34.44 -34.02 -15.07
C ILE A 543 33.10 -34.77 -14.99
N GLN A 544 32.36 -34.61 -13.89
CA GLN A 544 31.01 -35.18 -13.73
C GLN A 544 29.94 -34.09 -13.85
N LYS A 545 28.84 -34.39 -14.55
CA LYS A 545 27.67 -33.51 -14.71
C LYS A 545 26.44 -34.11 -14.00
N PHE A 546 25.72 -33.27 -13.27
CA PHE A 546 24.44 -33.59 -12.62
C PHE A 546 23.34 -32.64 -13.11
N ALA A 547 22.13 -33.16 -13.33
CA ALA A 547 20.98 -32.40 -13.83
C ALA A 547 19.88 -32.28 -12.75
N LEU A 548 19.17 -31.16 -12.73
CA LEU A 548 18.05 -30.92 -11.82
C LEU A 548 16.76 -31.52 -12.37
N ALA A 549 16.19 -32.49 -11.66
CA ALA A 549 14.85 -33.01 -11.94
C ALA A 549 13.79 -32.20 -11.17
N THR A 550 12.69 -31.86 -11.84
CA THR A 550 11.56 -31.12 -11.25
C THR A 550 10.49 -32.05 -10.67
N ASN A 551 9.91 -31.62 -9.54
CA ASN A 551 8.80 -32.23 -8.80
C ASN A 551 9.04 -33.60 -8.13
N CYS A 552 8.75 -33.63 -6.82
CA CYS A 552 8.00 -34.72 -6.19
C CYS A 552 7.41 -34.24 -4.85
N PHE A 553 6.08 -34.28 -4.71
CA PHE A 553 5.38 -34.22 -3.42
C PHE A 553 4.84 -35.62 -3.12
N GLY A 554 4.89 -36.04 -1.86
CA GLY A 554 4.30 -37.28 -1.35
C GLY A 554 4.09 -37.17 0.15
N GLY A 555 3.10 -37.87 0.69
CA GLY A 555 2.77 -37.88 2.14
C GLY A 555 3.87 -38.52 3.00
N TYR A 556 3.79 -38.43 4.32
CA TYR A 556 2.60 -38.10 5.15
C TYR A 556 2.92 -37.08 6.25
#